data_AF-A0AAV8FBI9-F1
#
_entry.id   AF-A0AAV8FBI9-F1
#
_cell.length_a   1.000
_cell.length_b   1.000
_cell.length_c   1.000
_cell.angle_alpha   90.00
_cell.angle_beta   90.00
_cell.angle_gamma   90.00
#
_symmetry.space_group_name_H-M   'P 1'
#
loop_
_entity.id
_entity.type
_entity.pdbx_description
1 polymer ?
#
loop_
_entity_poly.entity_id
_entity_poly.type
_entity_poly.pdbx_seq_one_letter_code
_entity_poly.pdbx_strand_id
1 'polypeptide(L)'
;MAMASAQFSYRKPRLYNRIECRKRDRDRDRDIHPFMVVDVTPPTKNLGIRCFPNNIHCGESVTIEGQGYTVSAVTHRYQLRKGKYEPSEKRLDVQSTGRYILNLYLENLLEKS
;
A
#
# COMPACT_ATOMS: atom_id res chain seq x y z
N MET A 1 25.27 20.92 42.93
CA MET A 1 24.19 19.91 42.95
C MET A 1 22.87 20.58 42.62
N ALA A 2 22.25 20.27 41.47
CA ALA A 2 20.80 20.20 41.27
C ALA A 2 20.56 19.70 39.83
N MET A 3 19.80 18.61 39.72
CA MET A 3 19.61 17.81 38.52
C MET A 3 18.58 18.42 37.56
N ALA A 4 18.78 18.17 36.27
CA ALA A 4 17.85 18.47 35.19
C ALA A 4 16.48 17.79 35.38
N SER A 5 15.41 18.46 34.94
CA SER A 5 14.20 17.77 34.49
C SER A 5 13.52 18.59 33.39
N ALA A 6 13.88 18.28 32.13
CA ALA A 6 13.08 18.70 30.99
C ALA A 6 11.78 17.90 31.03
N GLN A 7 10.67 18.58 31.33
CA GLN A 7 9.33 17.99 31.26
C GLN A 7 9.04 17.65 29.80
N PHE A 8 9.22 16.38 29.43
CA PHE A 8 8.78 15.86 28.15
C PHE A 8 7.27 16.00 28.06
N SER A 9 6.83 16.91 27.21
CA SER A 9 5.44 17.08 26.81
C SER A 9 4.90 15.75 26.28
N TYR A 10 3.95 15.14 26.98
CA TYR A 10 3.11 14.08 26.42
C TYR A 10 2.20 14.70 25.35
N ARG A 11 2.73 14.81 24.13
CA ARG A 11 1.91 15.04 22.95
C ARG A 11 1.20 13.72 22.64
N LYS A 12 -0.11 13.69 22.84
CA LYS A 12 -1.01 12.61 22.40
C LYS A 12 -0.58 12.16 20.99
N PRO A 13 -0.51 10.84 20.69
CA PRO A 13 -0.19 10.39 19.35
C PRO A 13 -1.20 11.01 18.40
N ARG A 14 -0.68 11.75 17.42
CA ARG A 14 -1.48 12.34 16.35
C ARG A 14 -2.28 11.20 15.73
N LEU A 15 -3.61 11.38 15.67
CA LEU A 15 -4.46 10.56 14.81
C LEU A 15 -3.71 10.34 13.49
N TYR A 16 -3.60 9.08 13.08
CA TYR A 16 -3.14 8.71 11.76
C TYR A 16 -3.69 9.73 10.77
N ASN A 17 -2.82 10.48 10.10
CA ASN A 17 -3.22 11.37 9.02
C ASN A 17 -3.92 10.46 8.01
N ARG A 18 -5.26 10.48 8.03
CA ARG A 18 -6.09 9.85 7.04
C ARG A 18 -5.75 10.57 5.75
N ILE A 19 -4.93 9.93 4.91
CA ILE A 19 -4.65 10.41 3.57
C ILE A 19 -5.98 10.26 2.83
N GLU A 20 -6.78 11.32 2.88
CA GLU A 20 -8.01 11.42 2.12
C GLU A 20 -7.60 11.58 0.66
N CYS A 21 -8.14 10.70 -0.20
CA CYS A 21 -8.08 10.88 -1.64
C CYS A 21 -8.66 12.27 -1.93
N ARG A 22 -7.78 13.25 -2.22
CA ARG A 22 -8.16 14.65 -2.40
C ARG A 22 -9.12 14.70 -3.58
N LYS A 23 -10.38 15.08 -3.34
CA LYS A 23 -11.33 15.43 -4.42
C LYS A 23 -10.73 16.60 -5.19
N ARG A 24 -10.22 16.34 -6.39
CA ARG A 24 -9.94 17.38 -7.39
C ARG A 24 -11.07 17.36 -8.41
N ASP A 25 -11.48 18.55 -8.84
CA ASP A 25 -12.74 18.80 -9.54
C ASP A 25 -12.93 18.06 -10.88
N ARG A 26 -14.21 17.70 -11.12
CA ARG A 26 -14.89 17.33 -12.37
C ARG A 26 -14.71 15.91 -12.95
N ASP A 27 -15.72 15.09 -12.67
CA ASP A 27 -16.37 14.07 -13.53
C ASP A 27 -15.56 12.95 -14.20
N ARG A 28 -14.22 12.99 -14.23
CA ARG A 28 -13.36 11.93 -14.81
C ARG A 28 -12.73 10.99 -13.77
N ASP A 29 -12.97 11.22 -12.49
CA ASP A 29 -12.18 10.64 -11.38
C ASP A 29 -12.96 9.62 -10.52
N ARG A 30 -13.98 8.97 -11.09
CA ARG A 30 -14.66 7.84 -10.43
C ARG A 30 -13.77 6.60 -10.29
N ASP A 31 -12.60 6.60 -10.92
CA ASP A 31 -11.76 5.42 -11.06
C ASP A 31 -10.62 5.34 -10.05
N ILE A 32 -10.39 6.37 -9.23
CA ILE A 32 -9.36 6.38 -8.17
C ILE A 32 -9.94 5.90 -6.84
N HIS A 33 -9.39 4.81 -6.28
CA HIS A 33 -9.86 4.19 -5.05
C HIS A 33 -8.76 4.00 -4.01
N PRO A 34 -9.11 4.04 -2.70
CA PRO A 34 -8.16 3.75 -1.64
C PRO A 34 -7.82 2.26 -1.59
N PHE A 35 -6.53 1.96 -1.47
CA PHE A 35 -5.97 0.64 -1.21
C PHE A 35 -5.10 0.69 0.04
N MET A 36 -5.18 -0.34 0.87
CA MET A 36 -4.17 -0.60 1.90
C MET A 36 -2.94 -1.17 1.22
N VAL A 37 -1.82 -0.46 1.31
CA VAL A 37 -0.58 -0.85 0.65
C VAL A 37 0.38 -1.48 1.65
N VAL A 38 0.86 -2.67 1.30
CA VAL A 38 1.80 -3.44 2.11
C VAL A 38 2.98 -3.83 1.25
N ASP A 39 4.19 -3.47 1.69
CA ASP A 39 5.42 -4.05 1.15
C ASP A 39 5.57 -5.47 1.70
N VAL A 40 5.46 -6.46 0.81
CA VAL A 40 5.59 -7.88 1.16
C VAL A 40 7.04 -8.36 1.15
N THR A 41 8.00 -7.50 0.78
CA THR A 41 9.43 -7.81 0.89
C THR A 41 9.78 -8.05 2.36
N PRO A 42 10.33 -9.22 2.76
CA PRO A 42 10.68 -9.46 4.15
C PRO A 42 11.75 -8.48 4.66
N PRO A 43 11.60 -7.87 5.86
CA PRO A 43 10.41 -7.91 6.73
C PRO A 43 9.27 -7.04 6.21
N THR A 44 8.03 -7.54 6.29
CA THR A 44 6.85 -6.87 5.73
C THR A 44 6.60 -5.50 6.36
N LYS A 45 6.27 -4.49 5.54
CA LYS A 45 6.04 -3.11 5.99
C LYS A 45 4.68 -2.59 5.53
N ASN A 46 3.95 -1.93 6.43
CA ASN A 46 2.71 -1.25 6.06
C ASN A 46 3.05 0.15 5.52
N LEU A 47 2.76 0.40 4.24
CA LEU A 47 2.99 1.69 3.57
C LEU A 47 1.79 2.66 3.69
N GLY A 48 0.73 2.20 4.36
CA GLY A 48 -0.49 2.95 4.64
C GLY A 48 -1.53 2.88 3.53
N ILE A 49 -2.57 3.70 3.64
CA ILE A 49 -3.62 3.78 2.63
C ILE A 49 -3.19 4.76 1.53
N ARG A 50 -3.23 4.33 0.28
CA ARG A 50 -2.92 5.13 -0.91
C ARG A 50 -4.01 4.99 -1.96
N CYS A 51 -4.19 6.01 -2.77
CA CYS A 51 -5.23 6.02 -3.79
C CYS A 51 -4.61 5.63 -5.14
N PHE A 52 -5.14 4.59 -5.76
CA PHE A 52 -4.70 4.06 -7.05
C PHE A 52 -5.90 3.93 -7.98
N PRO A 53 -5.68 3.89 -9.30
CA PRO A 53 -6.78 3.66 -10.22
C PRO A 53 -7.28 2.20 -10.09
N ASN A 54 -8.55 1.96 -10.39
CA ASN A 54 -9.17 0.62 -10.29
C ASN A 54 -8.53 -0.42 -11.22
N ASN A 55 -7.92 0.03 -12.32
CA ASN A 55 -7.24 -0.81 -13.31
C ASN A 55 -5.76 -1.02 -12.98
N ILE A 56 -5.36 -0.89 -11.72
CA ILE A 56 -4.01 -1.28 -11.30
C ILE A 56 -3.82 -2.79 -11.47
N HIS A 57 -2.70 -3.20 -12.04
CA HIS A 57 -2.43 -4.60 -12.37
C HIS A 57 -1.14 -5.12 -11.74
N CYS A 58 -1.03 -6.44 -11.62
CA CYS A 58 0.22 -7.09 -11.18
C CYS A 58 1.33 -6.82 -12.21
N GLY A 59 2.56 -6.61 -11.72
CA GLY A 59 3.72 -6.25 -12.53
C GLY A 59 3.85 -4.75 -12.83
N GLU A 60 2.85 -3.93 -12.49
CA GLU A 60 2.91 -2.49 -12.68
C GLU A 60 3.92 -1.82 -11.74
N SER A 61 4.68 -0.85 -12.24
CA SER A 61 5.61 -0.06 -11.44
C SER A 61 4.90 1.14 -10.81
N VAL A 62 4.92 1.22 -9.48
CA VAL A 62 4.30 2.30 -8.71
C VAL A 62 5.34 3.01 -7.85
N THR A 63 5.19 4.33 -7.73
CA THR A 63 6.08 5.15 -6.89
C THR A 63 5.34 5.55 -5.62
N ILE A 64 5.83 5.11 -4.48
CA ILE A 64 5.25 5.39 -3.16
C ILE A 64 6.32 6.12 -2.33
N GLU A 65 6.02 7.33 -1.88
CA GLU A 65 6.94 8.16 -1.06
C GLU A 65 8.34 8.34 -1.68
N GLY A 66 8.42 8.42 -3.01
CA GLY A 66 9.68 8.57 -3.74
C GLY A 66 10.49 7.28 -3.92
N GLN A 67 9.96 6.14 -3.47
CA GLN A 67 10.56 4.82 -3.69
C GLN A 67 9.79 4.04 -4.76
N GLY A 68 10.54 3.33 -5.59
CA GLY A 68 10.00 2.48 -6.66
C GLY A 68 9.61 1.10 -6.15
N TYR A 69 8.38 0.72 -6.42
CA TYR A 69 7.82 -0.59 -6.11
C TYR A 69 7.20 -1.21 -7.36
N THR A 70 7.09 -2.53 -7.36
CA THR A 70 6.34 -3.30 -8.34
C THR A 70 5.16 -3.97 -7.66
N VAL A 71 3.98 -3.88 -8.26
CA VAL A 71 2.77 -4.51 -7.75
C VAL A 71 2.91 -6.03 -7.85
N SER A 72 2.86 -6.70 -6.70
CA SER A 72 2.90 -8.16 -6.61
C SER A 72 1.51 -8.77 -6.67
N ALA A 73 0.54 -8.19 -5.96
CA ALA A 73 -0.84 -8.67 -5.97
C ALA A 73 -1.85 -7.55 -5.70
N VAL A 74 -3.01 -7.66 -6.34
CA VAL A 74 -4.17 -6.78 -6.12
C VAL A 74 -5.29 -7.63 -5.55
N THR A 75 -5.73 -7.33 -4.32
CA THR A 75 -6.75 -8.11 -3.62
C THR A 75 -8.00 -7.27 -3.34
N HIS A 76 -9.15 -7.74 -3.82
CA HIS A 76 -10.47 -7.18 -3.49
C HIS A 76 -11.26 -8.18 -2.66
N ARG A 77 -11.57 -7.83 -1.41
CA ARG A 77 -12.34 -8.67 -0.51
C ARG A 77 -13.79 -8.23 -0.48
N TYR A 78 -14.70 -9.18 -0.69
CA TYR A 78 -16.14 -8.98 -0.61
C TYR A 78 -16.73 -9.80 0.54
N GLN A 79 -17.80 -9.30 1.13
CA GLN A 79 -18.55 -9.97 2.20
C GLN A 79 -20.01 -10.12 1.78
N LEU A 80 -20.60 -11.30 2.02
CA LEU A 80 -22.03 -11.52 1.77
C LEU A 80 -22.84 -10.89 2.91
N ARG A 81 -23.68 -9.90 2.60
CA ARG A 81 -24.60 -9.25 3.54
C ARG A 81 -26.00 -9.20 2.94
N LYS A 82 -26.99 -9.69 3.68
CA LYS A 82 -28.42 -9.64 3.28
C LYS A 82 -28.67 -10.13 1.84
N GLY A 83 -28.00 -11.21 1.43
CA GLY A 83 -28.13 -11.79 0.09
C GLY A 83 -27.38 -11.06 -1.03
N LYS A 84 -26.49 -10.11 -0.73
CA LYS A 84 -25.68 -9.38 -1.72
C LYS A 84 -24.20 -9.33 -1.30
N TYR A 85 -23.29 -9.40 -2.27
CA TYR A 85 -21.86 -9.22 -2.00
C TYR A 85 -21.54 -7.72 -1.90
N GLU A 86 -21.05 -7.30 -0.75
CA GLU A 86 -20.60 -5.94 -0.48
C GLU A 86 -19.07 -5.87 -0.42
N PRO A 87 -18.42 -4.86 -1.03
CA PRO A 87 -16.98 -4.69 -0.93
C PRO A 87 -16.57 -4.35 0.50
N SER A 88 -15.56 -5.05 1.02
CA SER A 88 -15.09 -4.91 2.40
C SER A 88 -13.71 -4.28 2.50
N GLU A 89 -12.74 -4.76 1.72
CA GLU A 89 -11.34 -4.35 1.84
C GLU A 89 -10.67 -4.40 0.47
N LYS A 90 -9.79 -3.42 0.21
CA LYS A 90 -8.93 -3.39 -0.96
C LYS A 90 -7.49 -3.33 -0.49
N ARG A 91 -6.68 -4.31 -0.91
CA ARG A 91 -5.28 -4.44 -0.52
C ARG A 91 -4.40 -4.51 -1.75
N LEU A 92 -3.29 -3.77 -1.73
CA LEU A 92 -2.28 -3.74 -2.76
C LEU A 92 -0.96 -4.21 -2.15
N ASP A 93 -0.52 -5.40 -2.54
CA ASP A 93 0.76 -5.95 -2.12
C ASP A 93 1.82 -5.54 -3.14
N VAL A 94 2.87 -4.90 -2.65
CA VAL A 94 3.96 -4.38 -3.46
C VAL A 94 5.28 -4.99 -3.01
N GLN A 95 6.23 -5.07 -3.92
CA GLN A 95 7.61 -5.47 -3.63
C GLN A 95 8.54 -4.36 -4.11
N SER A 96 9.72 -4.22 -3.49
CA SER A 96 10.75 -3.35 -4.07
C SER A 96 11.05 -3.79 -5.50
N THR A 97 11.19 -2.85 -6.43
CA THR A 97 11.48 -3.16 -7.84
C THR A 97 12.73 -4.04 -7.99
N GLY A 98 13.76 -3.80 -7.17
CA GLY A 98 14.97 -4.63 -7.16
C GLY A 98 14.69 -6.08 -6.74
N ARG A 99 13.82 -6.28 -5.73
CA ARG A 99 13.43 -7.63 -5.27
C ARG A 99 12.67 -8.39 -6.35
N TYR A 100 11.74 -7.72 -7.03
CA TYR A 100 10.95 -8.29 -8.11
C TYR A 100 11.82 -8.78 -9.27
N ILE A 101 12.76 -7.95 -9.72
CA ILE A 101 13.70 -8.32 -10.80
C ILE A 101 14.56 -9.52 -10.40
N LEU A 102 15.06 -9.55 -9.16
CA LEU A 102 15.85 -10.69 -8.67
C LEU A 102 15.03 -11.98 -8.63
N ASN A 103 13.77 -11.94 -8.20
CA ASN A 103 12.89 -13.11 -8.23
C ASN A 103 12.67 -13.62 -9.65
N LEU A 104 12.34 -12.73 -10.58
CA LEU A 104 12.18 -13.10 -11.99
C LEU A 104 13.44 -13.77 -12.54
N TYR A 105 14.63 -13.24 -12.23
CA TYR A 105 15.87 -13.86 -12.68
C TYR A 105 16.07 -15.27 -12.10
N LEU A 106 15.83 -15.45 -10.80
CA LEU A 106 15.99 -16.74 -10.13
C LEU A 106 14.97 -17.77 -10.62
N GLU A 107 13.71 -17.37 -10.80
CA GLU A 107 12.65 -18.22 -11.35
C GLU A 107 13.02 -18.71 -12.76
N ASN A 108 13.48 -17.81 -13.63
CA ASN A 108 13.94 -18.16 -14.98
C ASN A 108 15.13 -19.13 -15.01
N LEU A 109 16.01 -19.11 -13.99
CA LEU A 109 17.11 -20.06 -13.89
C LEU A 109 16.63 -21.45 -13.45
N LEU A 110 15.70 -21.49 -12.48
CA LEU A 110 15.11 -22.73 -11.99
C LEU A 110 14.27 -23.44 -13.06
N GLU A 111 13.57 -22.69 -13.92
CA GLU A 111 12.82 -23.27 -15.04
C GLU A 111 13.73 -23.91 -16.10
N LYS A 112 15.02 -23.53 -16.16
CA LYS A 112 15.98 -24.00 -17.16
C LYS A 112 16.89 -25.14 -16.66
N SER A 113 16.84 -25.49 -15.38
CA SER A 113 17.62 -26.57 -14.78
C SER A 113 16.90 -27.91 -14.88
#